data_AF-A0A1E7FKM9-F1
#
_entry.id   AF-A0A1E7FKM9-F1
#
_cell.length_a   1.000
_cell.length_b   1.000
_cell.length_c   1.000
_cell.angle_alpha   90.00
_cell.angle_beta   90.00
_cell.angle_gamma   90.00
#
_symmetry.space_group_name_H-M   'P 1'
#
loop_
_entity.id
_entity.type
_entity.pdbx_description
1 polymer ?
#
loop_
_entity_poly.entity_id
_entity_poly.type
_entity_poly.pdbx_seq_one_letter_code
_entity_poly.pdbx_strand_id
1 'polypeptide(L)'
;MEELAKEVKEDEPELGYDGSTADKVGVGRGLSSFISMLKTTGEITGKHGGKEELRGRAKDERNYDNYEPLDLSKVVTIGKNATDKDEELAAREIKLEYRDKHGRLLTQKEAYRDLCYQFHGHGASKKKEEKRLTQIAREQAEARLASGQVSAARDGTTAGTLGALKATQKATGKAFIVHKT
;
A
#
# COMPACT_ATOMS: atom_id res chain seq x y z
N MET A 1 -28.42 12.50 18.28
CA MET A 1 -27.74 11.96 17.09
C MET A 1 -27.94 12.83 15.85
N GLU A 2 -28.92 13.75 15.80
CA GLU A 2 -29.10 14.67 14.66
C GLU A 2 -28.26 15.97 14.75
N GLU A 3 -27.68 16.29 15.91
CA GLU A 3 -26.96 17.58 16.09
C GLU A 3 -25.48 17.54 15.68
N LEU A 4 -24.90 16.35 15.45
CA LEU A 4 -23.52 16.19 14.95
C LEU A 4 -23.40 16.33 13.42
N ALA A 5 -24.51 16.28 12.69
CA ALA A 5 -24.53 16.42 11.23
C ALA A 5 -24.49 17.88 10.76
N LYS A 6 -24.60 18.85 11.68
CA LYS A 6 -24.75 20.28 11.35
C LYS A 6 -23.45 21.09 11.36
N GLU A 7 -22.33 20.48 11.75
CA GLU A 7 -21.00 21.13 11.73
C GLU A 7 -20.15 20.77 10.50
N VAL A 8 -20.70 20.01 9.55
CA VAL A 8 -20.12 19.90 8.20
C VAL A 8 -20.50 21.17 7.43
N LYS A 9 -19.93 22.30 7.82
CA LYS A 9 -19.84 23.45 6.93
C LYS A 9 -18.77 23.13 5.90
N GLU A 10 -19.21 23.14 4.67
CA GLU A 10 -18.43 23.02 3.45
C GLU A 10 -17.35 24.12 3.43
N ASP A 11 -16.13 23.77 3.80
CA ASP A 11 -14.96 24.56 3.44
C ASP A 11 -14.63 24.25 1.97
N GLU A 12 -15.32 24.96 1.08
CA GLU A 12 -14.94 25.09 -0.33
C GLU A 12 -13.48 25.57 -0.42
N PRO A 13 -12.56 24.85 -1.09
CA PRO A 13 -11.21 25.35 -1.29
C PRO A 13 -11.26 26.53 -2.25
N GLU A 14 -11.04 27.75 -1.75
CA GLU A 14 -10.89 28.92 -2.60
C GLU A 14 -9.75 28.70 -3.62
N LEU A 15 -10.13 28.64 -4.90
CA LEU A 15 -9.22 28.56 -6.03
C LEU A 15 -8.51 29.91 -6.23
N GLY A 16 -7.50 30.15 -5.40
CA GLY A 16 -6.50 31.18 -5.66
C GLY A 16 -5.64 30.77 -6.84
N TYR A 17 -5.81 31.46 -7.98
CA TYR A 17 -4.93 31.34 -9.14
C TYR A 17 -3.60 32.05 -8.84
N ASP A 18 -2.65 31.33 -8.25
CA ASP A 18 -1.24 31.70 -8.24
C ASP A 18 -0.53 30.93 -9.36
N GLY A 19 0.26 31.65 -10.18
CA GLY A 19 0.91 31.11 -11.38
C GLY A 19 2.06 30.14 -11.10
N SER A 20 1.95 29.26 -10.10
CA SER A 20 2.93 28.23 -9.80
C SER A 20 2.40 26.88 -10.30
N THR A 21 3.15 26.18 -11.16
CA THR A 21 2.85 24.81 -11.60
C THR A 21 3.11 23.77 -10.50
N ALA A 22 2.97 24.16 -9.24
CA ALA A 22 3.22 23.34 -8.08
C ALA A 22 1.93 23.22 -7.27
N ASP A 23 1.02 22.33 -7.70
CA ASP A 23 -0.20 21.95 -6.98
C ASP A 23 0.07 21.29 -5.61
N LYS A 24 1.31 21.33 -5.12
CA LYS A 24 1.75 20.71 -3.86
C LYS A 24 2.27 21.78 -2.93
N VAL A 25 1.43 22.14 -1.97
CA VAL A 25 1.82 22.95 -0.81
C VAL A 25 3.06 22.32 -0.17
N GLY A 26 4.15 23.07 -0.08
CA GLY A 26 5.37 22.61 0.58
C GLY A 26 5.06 22.18 2.02
N VAL A 27 5.66 21.07 2.47
CA VAL A 27 5.43 20.53 3.82
C VAL A 27 5.83 21.60 4.84
N GLY A 28 4.83 22.25 5.44
CA GLY A 28 5.03 23.22 6.51
C GLY A 28 5.61 22.52 7.74
N ARG A 29 6.12 23.31 8.69
CA ARG A 29 6.54 22.78 9.98
C ARG A 29 5.32 22.37 10.79
N GLY A 30 5.14 21.07 11.00
CA GLY A 30 4.12 20.52 11.91
C GLY A 30 3.48 19.22 11.42
N LEU A 31 3.03 18.40 12.38
CA LEU A 31 2.33 17.13 12.09
C LEU A 31 1.04 17.34 11.29
N SER A 32 0.31 18.43 11.52
CA SER A 32 -0.91 18.76 10.79
C SER A 32 -0.66 19.03 9.31
N SER A 33 0.42 19.73 8.97
CA SER A 33 0.81 19.97 7.57
C SER A 33 1.24 18.67 6.89
N PHE A 34 1.97 17.80 7.60
CA PHE A 34 2.32 16.48 7.08
C PHE A 34 1.08 15.58 6.89
N ILE A 35 0.14 15.56 7.83
CA ILE A 35 -1.14 14.85 7.66
C ILE A 35 -1.92 15.42 6.49
N SER A 36 -1.95 16.75 6.32
CA SER A 36 -2.57 17.39 5.15
C SER A 36 -1.90 16.96 3.85
N MET A 37 -0.56 16.89 3.83
CA MET A 37 0.18 16.37 2.68
C MET A 37 -0.18 14.92 2.39
N LEU A 38 -0.22 14.04 3.40
CA LEU A 38 -0.59 12.64 3.21
C LEU A 38 -2.04 12.46 2.75
N LYS A 39 -2.93 13.37 3.13
CA LYS A 39 -4.31 13.43 2.63
C LYS A 39 -4.36 13.91 1.17
N THR A 40 -3.53 14.87 0.78
CA THR A 40 -3.49 15.37 -0.61
C THR A 40 -2.72 14.43 -1.55
N THR A 41 -1.68 13.74 -1.08
CA THR A 41 -0.99 12.69 -1.84
C THR A 41 -1.84 11.43 -2.02
N GLY A 42 -2.95 11.32 -1.28
CA GLY A 42 -3.85 10.18 -1.33
C GLY A 42 -3.35 8.97 -0.54
N GLU A 43 -2.25 9.11 0.20
CA GLU A 43 -1.67 8.06 1.04
C GLU A 43 -2.57 7.66 2.22
N ILE A 44 -3.41 8.59 2.71
CA ILE A 44 -4.37 8.31 3.80
C ILE A 44 -5.82 8.23 3.29
N THR A 45 -6.21 9.06 2.32
CA THR A 45 -7.61 9.26 1.91
C THR A 45 -8.05 8.38 0.74
N GLY A 46 -7.11 7.77 0.00
CA GLY A 46 -7.44 6.87 -1.09
C GLY A 46 -8.21 5.64 -0.62
N LYS A 47 -8.85 4.91 -1.54
CA LYS A 47 -9.57 3.64 -1.26
C LYS A 47 -8.70 2.59 -0.54
N HIS A 48 -7.38 2.71 -0.65
CA HIS A 48 -6.39 1.87 0.02
C HIS A 48 -5.41 2.69 0.89
N GLY A 49 -5.77 3.94 1.21
CA GLY A 49 -4.95 4.82 2.02
C GLY A 49 -4.72 4.24 3.41
N GLY A 50 -3.46 4.18 3.84
CA GLY A 50 -3.03 3.57 5.09
C GLY A 50 -3.13 2.03 5.17
N LYS A 51 -3.64 1.34 4.14
CA LYS A 51 -3.68 -0.13 4.10
C LYS A 51 -2.33 -0.65 3.56
N GLU A 52 -1.73 -1.63 4.24
CA GLU A 52 -0.53 -2.30 3.74
C GLU A 52 -0.80 -2.94 2.37
N GLU A 53 0.10 -2.78 1.39
CA GLU A 53 -0.11 -3.32 0.05
C GLU A 53 -0.18 -4.86 0.05
N LEU A 54 -1.27 -5.41 -0.48
CA LEU A 54 -1.41 -6.85 -0.73
C LEU A 54 -0.39 -7.30 -1.78
N ARG A 55 0.47 -8.26 -1.40
CA ARG A 55 1.47 -8.86 -2.29
C ARG A 55 1.02 -10.24 -2.72
N GLY A 56 1.03 -10.47 -4.04
CA GLY A 56 0.54 -11.70 -4.67
C GLY A 56 1.31 -12.03 -5.94
N ARG A 57 0.84 -13.01 -6.72
CA ARG A 57 1.31 -13.18 -8.11
C ARG A 57 0.68 -12.12 -9.01
N ALA A 58 1.26 -11.92 -10.20
CA ALA A 58 0.81 -10.89 -11.15
C ALA A 58 -0.67 -10.97 -11.54
N LYS A 59 -1.29 -12.15 -11.46
CA LYS A 59 -2.71 -12.38 -11.79
C LYS A 59 -3.61 -12.51 -10.57
N ASP A 60 -3.10 -12.22 -9.38
CA ASP A 60 -3.89 -12.36 -8.16
C ASP A 60 -4.64 -11.06 -7.88
N GLU A 61 -5.93 -11.17 -7.58
CA GLU A 61 -6.76 -10.04 -7.18
C GLU A 61 -6.34 -9.54 -5.79
N ARG A 62 -6.24 -8.21 -5.65
CA ARG A 62 -5.85 -7.56 -4.40
C ARG A 62 -7.12 -7.05 -3.70
N ASN A 63 -7.90 -7.99 -3.18
CA ASN A 63 -9.16 -7.71 -2.50
C ASN A 63 -8.88 -7.42 -1.02
N TYR A 64 -8.89 -6.14 -0.65
CA TYR A 64 -8.62 -5.68 0.72
C TYR A 64 -9.79 -5.96 1.68
N ASP A 65 -11.01 -6.06 1.15
CA ASP A 65 -12.24 -6.24 1.92
C ASP A 65 -12.24 -7.57 2.70
N ASN A 66 -11.52 -8.57 2.18
CA ASN A 66 -11.34 -9.87 2.84
C ASN A 66 -10.58 -9.79 4.17
N TYR A 67 -9.84 -8.69 4.41
CA TYR A 67 -8.98 -8.50 5.58
C TYR A 67 -9.49 -7.39 6.50
N GLU A 68 -10.70 -6.89 6.25
CA GLU A 68 -11.33 -5.93 7.15
C GLU A 68 -11.70 -6.61 8.47
N PRO A 69 -11.61 -5.87 9.59
CA PRO A 69 -12.02 -6.41 10.87
C PRO A 69 -13.51 -6.76 10.82
N LEU A 70 -13.85 -7.95 11.33
CA LEU A 70 -15.22 -8.40 11.43
C LEU A 70 -15.71 -8.26 12.87
N ASP A 71 -16.88 -7.65 13.01
CA ASP A 71 -17.64 -7.68 14.26
C ASP A 71 -18.32 -9.04 14.39
N LEU A 72 -17.84 -9.88 15.30
CA LEU A 72 -18.38 -11.23 15.46
C LEU A 72 -19.85 -11.22 15.88
N SER A 73 -20.31 -10.17 16.55
CA SER A 73 -21.69 -10.02 17.02
C SER A 73 -22.70 -10.02 15.87
N LYS A 74 -22.28 -9.62 14.67
CA LYS A 74 -23.11 -9.62 13.46
C LYS A 74 -23.13 -10.97 12.74
N VAL A 75 -22.06 -11.76 12.89
CA VAL A 75 -21.83 -12.99 12.11
C VAL A 75 -22.21 -14.24 12.92
N VAL A 76 -21.91 -14.24 14.21
CA VAL A 76 -22.09 -15.39 15.10
C VAL A 76 -23.48 -15.35 15.73
N THR A 77 -24.28 -16.38 15.47
CA THR A 77 -25.55 -16.59 16.16
C THR A 77 -25.33 -17.41 17.43
N ILE A 78 -25.62 -16.83 18.60
CA ILE A 78 -25.44 -17.49 19.90
C ILE A 78 -26.67 -18.36 20.20
N GLY A 79 -26.43 -19.65 20.50
CA GLY A 79 -27.49 -20.60 20.87
C GLY A 79 -27.89 -20.49 22.34
N LYS A 80 -29.03 -21.07 22.72
CA LYS A 80 -29.59 -21.01 24.08
C LYS A 80 -28.72 -21.66 25.18
N ASN A 81 -27.70 -22.43 24.80
CA ASN A 81 -26.79 -23.15 25.72
C ASN A 81 -25.37 -22.56 25.67
N ALA A 82 -25.23 -21.27 25.38
CA ALA A 82 -23.93 -20.60 25.31
C ALA A 82 -23.31 -20.42 26.70
N THR A 83 -22.00 -20.51 26.78
CA THR A 83 -21.25 -20.18 27.99
C THR A 83 -20.93 -18.68 28.00
N ASP A 84 -20.70 -18.09 29.18
CA ASP A 84 -20.32 -16.68 29.33
C ASP A 84 -19.10 -16.30 28.44
N LYS A 85 -18.19 -17.26 28.21
CA LYS A 85 -17.02 -17.09 27.34
C LYS A 85 -17.39 -16.95 25.86
N ASP A 86 -18.44 -17.63 25.42
CA ASP A 86 -18.91 -17.57 24.04
C ASP A 86 -19.56 -16.21 23.75
N GLU A 87 -20.27 -15.65 24.73
CA GLU A 87 -20.84 -14.31 24.65
C GLU A 87 -19.74 -13.24 24.60
N GLU A 88 -18.72 -13.36 25.43
CA GLU A 88 -17.54 -12.48 25.37
C GLU A 88 -16.80 -12.57 24.03
N LEU A 89 -16.62 -13.77 23.49
CA LEU A 89 -15.97 -13.95 22.19
C LEU A 89 -16.80 -13.37 21.05
N ALA A 90 -18.13 -13.52 21.11
CA ALA A 90 -19.03 -12.93 20.12
C ALA A 90 -19.02 -11.40 20.14
N ALA A 91 -18.72 -10.76 21.27
CA ALA A 91 -18.60 -9.31 21.37
C ALA A 91 -17.26 -8.75 20.84
N ARG A 92 -16.26 -9.59 20.56
CA ARG A 92 -14.93 -9.12 20.14
C ARG A 92 -14.87 -8.81 18.64
N GLU A 93 -14.11 -7.77 18.32
CA GLU A 93 -13.67 -7.47 16.97
C GLU A 93 -12.44 -8.33 16.64
N ILE A 94 -12.48 -9.11 15.55
CA ILE A 94 -11.37 -9.97 15.13
C ILE A 94 -10.93 -9.60 13.71
N LYS A 95 -9.62 -9.44 13.54
CA LYS A 95 -8.98 -9.24 12.24
C LYS A 95 -8.15 -10.47 11.86
N LEU A 96 -8.50 -11.12 10.76
CA LEU A 96 -7.81 -12.33 10.29
C LEU A 96 -6.88 -11.99 9.12
N GLU A 97 -5.58 -11.86 9.40
CA GLU A 97 -4.56 -11.57 8.39
C GLU A 97 -3.66 -12.78 8.12
N TYR A 98 -3.26 -12.94 6.86
CA TYR A 98 -2.28 -13.94 6.45
C TYR A 98 -0.99 -13.25 6.02
N ARG A 99 0.11 -13.54 6.74
CA ARG A 99 1.43 -12.95 6.49
C ARG A 99 2.47 -14.01 6.15
N ASP A 100 3.37 -13.66 5.23
CA ASP A 100 4.55 -14.45 4.89
C ASP A 100 5.65 -14.31 5.96
N LYS A 101 6.72 -15.12 5.88
CA LYS A 101 7.92 -15.07 6.74
C LYS A 101 8.59 -13.69 6.78
N HIS A 102 8.37 -12.90 5.73
CA HIS A 102 8.89 -11.53 5.59
C HIS A 102 7.91 -10.46 6.13
N GLY A 103 6.82 -10.86 6.80
CA GLY A 103 5.84 -9.96 7.43
C GLY A 103 4.87 -9.28 6.46
N ARG A 104 4.87 -9.68 5.19
CA ARG A 104 4.05 -9.07 4.14
C ARG A 104 2.65 -9.65 4.11
N LEU A 105 1.65 -8.80 3.92
CA LEU A 105 0.27 -9.23 3.74
C LEU A 105 0.09 -9.97 2.40
N LEU A 106 -0.35 -11.22 2.49
CA LEU A 106 -0.58 -12.08 1.33
C LEU A 106 -1.96 -11.83 0.73
N THR A 107 -2.11 -12.04 -0.57
CA THR A 107 -3.44 -12.16 -1.16
C THR A 107 -4.12 -13.46 -0.73
N GLN A 108 -5.45 -13.51 -0.77
CA GLN A 108 -6.24 -14.68 -0.38
C GLN A 108 -5.78 -15.97 -1.07
N LYS A 109 -5.43 -15.89 -2.36
CA LYS A 109 -4.97 -17.04 -3.15
C LYS A 109 -3.58 -17.51 -2.75
N GLU A 110 -2.69 -16.60 -2.34
CA GLU A 110 -1.39 -16.98 -1.80
C GLU A 110 -1.52 -17.56 -0.40
N ALA A 111 -2.36 -16.96 0.44
CA ALA A 111 -2.68 -17.49 1.76
C ALA A 111 -3.23 -18.93 1.70
N TYR A 112 -4.21 -19.19 0.82
CA TYR A 112 -4.75 -20.54 0.61
C TYR A 112 -3.67 -21.51 0.14
N ARG A 113 -2.83 -21.10 -0.80
CA ARG A 113 -1.75 -21.96 -1.31
C ARG A 113 -0.73 -22.30 -0.23
N ASP A 114 -0.37 -21.34 0.62
CA ASP A 114 0.58 -21.55 1.71
C ASP A 114 -0.04 -22.47 2.78
N LEU A 115 -1.34 -22.31 3.07
CA LEU A 115 -2.09 -23.24 3.90
C LEU A 115 -2.11 -24.66 3.32
N CYS A 116 -2.33 -24.81 2.00
CA CYS A 116 -2.25 -26.10 1.33
C CYS A 116 -0.86 -26.73 1.42
N TYR A 117 0.21 -25.94 1.31
CA TYR A 117 1.58 -26.44 1.47
C TYR A 117 1.87 -26.91 2.89
N GLN A 118 1.37 -26.20 3.91
CA GLN A 118 1.45 -26.63 5.30
C GLN A 118 0.64 -27.91 5.54
N PHE A 119 -0.54 -28.01 4.94
CA PHE A 119 -1.43 -29.17 5.10
C PHE A 119 -0.88 -30.42 4.41
N HIS A 120 -0.43 -30.32 3.16
CA HIS A 120 0.07 -31.47 2.40
C HIS A 120 1.56 -31.75 2.63
N GLY A 121 2.32 -30.84 3.24
CA GLY A 121 3.77 -30.98 3.46
C GLY A 121 4.62 -30.94 2.17
N HIS A 122 4.00 -30.69 1.02
CA HIS A 122 4.66 -30.62 -0.28
C HIS A 122 4.71 -29.19 -0.79
N GLY A 123 5.87 -28.55 -0.63
CA GLY A 123 6.10 -27.18 -1.07
C GLY A 123 6.32 -27.02 -2.57
N ALA A 124 6.68 -25.81 -2.96
CA ALA A 124 7.09 -25.52 -4.33
C ALA A 124 8.47 -26.16 -4.63
N SER A 125 8.76 -26.40 -5.91
CA SER A 125 10.08 -26.86 -6.31
C SER A 125 11.13 -25.75 -6.12
N LYS A 126 12.39 -26.13 -5.82
CA LYS A 126 13.51 -25.19 -5.59
C LYS A 126 13.59 -24.06 -6.64
N LYS A 127 13.51 -24.42 -7.93
CA LYS A 127 13.55 -23.42 -9.04
C LYS A 127 12.39 -22.41 -8.99
N LYS A 128 11.21 -22.82 -8.50
CA LYS A 128 10.05 -21.92 -8.34
C LYS A 128 10.22 -21.03 -7.11
N GLU A 129 10.78 -21.56 -6.03
CA GLU A 129 11.09 -20.80 -4.82
C GLU A 129 12.15 -19.73 -5.10
N GLU A 130 13.23 -20.08 -5.79
CA GLU A 130 14.28 -19.14 -6.20
C GLU A 130 13.72 -17.99 -7.06
N LYS A 131 12.94 -18.32 -8.10
CA LYS A 131 12.26 -17.30 -8.92
C LYS A 131 11.35 -16.40 -8.09
N ARG A 132 10.65 -16.96 -7.11
CA ARG A 132 9.77 -16.18 -6.23
C ARG A 132 10.60 -15.25 -5.33
N LEU A 133 11.68 -15.73 -4.73
CA LEU A 133 12.61 -14.91 -3.94
C LEU A 133 13.21 -13.76 -4.76
N THR A 134 13.60 -14.01 -6.02
CA THR A 134 14.09 -12.95 -6.91
C THR A 134 13.02 -11.90 -7.21
N GLN A 135 11.78 -12.33 -7.49
CA GLN A 135 10.67 -11.42 -7.72
C GLN A 135 10.39 -10.56 -6.47
N ILE A 136 10.38 -11.17 -5.30
CA ILE A 136 10.18 -10.49 -4.02
C ILE A 136 11.28 -9.44 -3.78
N ALA A 137 12.54 -9.80 -4.00
CA ALA A 137 13.67 -8.87 -3.83
C ALA A 137 13.57 -7.68 -4.79
N ARG A 138 13.14 -7.92 -6.04
CA ARG A 138 12.90 -6.87 -7.03
C ARG A 138 11.77 -5.93 -6.59
N GLU A 139 10.63 -6.46 -6.17
CA GLU A 139 9.49 -5.67 -5.70
C GLU A 139 9.86 -4.83 -4.46
N GLN A 140 10.66 -5.39 -3.54
CA GLN A 140 11.16 -4.63 -2.39
C GLN A 140 12.13 -3.51 -2.79
N ALA A 141 13.00 -3.75 -3.77
CA ALA A 141 13.91 -2.72 -4.28
C ALA A 141 13.13 -1.59 -4.97
N GLU A 142 12.13 -1.93 -5.79
CA GLU A 142 11.25 -0.96 -6.45
C GLU A 142 10.44 -0.14 -5.43
N ALA A 143 9.88 -0.78 -4.39
CA ALA A 143 9.16 -0.09 -3.32
C ALA A 143 10.05 0.88 -2.53
N ARG A 144 11.32 0.50 -2.25
CA ARG A 144 12.30 1.36 -1.57
C ARG A 144 12.71 2.57 -2.42
N LEU A 145 12.80 2.40 -3.74
CA LEU A 145 13.07 3.51 -4.66
C LEU A 145 11.88 4.46 -4.73
N ALA A 146 10.65 3.93 -4.78
CA ALA A 146 9.43 4.73 -4.79
C ALA A 146 9.22 5.52 -3.50
N SER A 147 9.57 4.95 -2.34
CA SER A 147 9.43 5.62 -1.04
C SER A 147 10.50 6.70 -0.76
N GLY A 148 11.40 6.97 -1.72
CA GLY A 148 12.43 7.99 -1.57
C GLY A 148 13.47 7.70 -0.48
N GLN A 149 13.43 6.54 0.18
CA GLN A 149 14.38 6.12 1.22
C GLN A 149 15.75 5.71 0.67
N VAL A 150 15.96 5.78 -0.64
CA VAL A 150 17.31 5.77 -1.20
C VAL A 150 17.85 7.19 -1.16
N SER A 151 18.28 7.62 0.01
CA SER A 151 19.38 8.59 0.10
C SER A 151 20.54 8.00 -0.68
N ALA A 152 20.78 8.52 -1.88
CA ALA A 152 22.08 8.48 -2.55
C ALA A 152 22.90 7.19 -2.31
N ALA A 153 22.40 6.02 -2.72
CA ALA A 153 23.19 4.80 -2.69
C ALA A 153 24.19 4.82 -3.86
N ARG A 154 25.29 5.53 -3.62
CA ARG A 154 26.69 5.28 -3.99
C ARG A 154 27.12 5.08 -5.44
N ASP A 155 26.26 4.68 -6.37
CA ASP A 155 26.63 4.48 -7.77
C ASP A 155 25.60 5.17 -8.68
N GLY A 156 25.94 6.37 -9.14
CA GLY A 156 25.07 7.33 -9.84
C GLY A 156 24.41 6.85 -11.13
N THR A 157 23.45 5.94 -11.02
CA THR A 157 22.59 5.44 -12.10
C THR A 157 21.13 5.52 -11.65
N THR A 158 20.51 6.70 -11.77
CA THR A 158 19.76 7.16 -12.95
C THR A 158 18.34 6.57 -13.08
N ALA A 159 17.38 7.19 -12.38
CA ALA A 159 16.03 7.34 -12.91
C ALA A 159 15.70 8.84 -13.13
N GLY A 160 16.08 9.71 -12.19
CA GLY A 160 15.93 11.17 -12.33
C GLY A 160 17.00 11.86 -13.17
N THR A 161 18.27 11.46 -13.03
CA THR A 161 19.41 12.12 -13.70
C THR A 161 19.42 11.89 -15.21
N LEU A 162 18.93 10.75 -15.72
CA LEU A 162 18.86 10.48 -17.16
C LEU A 162 17.78 11.32 -17.85
N GLY A 163 16.65 11.53 -17.19
CA GLY A 163 15.60 12.44 -17.65
C GLY A 163 16.09 13.89 -17.71
N ALA A 164 16.76 14.35 -16.65
CA ALA A 164 17.38 15.67 -16.60
C ALA A 164 18.48 15.81 -17.67
N LEU A 165 19.34 14.82 -17.85
CA LEU A 165 20.39 14.81 -18.87
C LEU A 165 19.80 14.83 -20.29
N LYS A 166 18.70 14.12 -20.53
CA LYS A 166 18.01 14.16 -21.83
C LYS A 166 17.36 15.52 -22.09
N ALA A 167 16.83 16.18 -21.06
CA ALA A 167 16.30 17.53 -21.17
C ALA A 167 17.41 18.56 -21.45
N THR A 168 18.56 18.47 -20.77
CA THR A 168 19.71 19.34 -21.05
C THR A 168 20.32 19.05 -22.43
N GLN A 169 20.40 17.79 -22.87
CA GLN A 169 20.86 17.45 -24.22
C GLN A 169 19.94 18.03 -25.31
N LYS A 170 18.61 17.93 -25.13
CA LYS A 170 17.64 18.57 -26.03
C LYS A 170 17.77 20.09 -26.06
N ALA A 171 17.90 20.73 -24.90
CA ALA A 171 18.04 22.19 -24.81
C ALA A 171 19.38 22.70 -25.38
N THR A 172 20.46 21.94 -25.17
CA THR A 172 21.81 22.30 -25.66
C THR A 172 22.05 21.91 -27.12
N GLY A 173 21.10 21.21 -27.77
CA GLY A 173 21.22 20.74 -29.15
C GLY A 173 22.34 19.72 -29.36
N LYS A 174 22.90 19.16 -28.29
CA LYS A 174 23.97 18.16 -28.36
C LYS A 174 23.39 16.81 -28.76
N ALA A 175 24.21 15.98 -29.41
CA ALA A 175 23.83 14.62 -29.77
C ALA A 175 23.24 13.88 -28.56
N PHE A 176 22.05 13.31 -28.73
CA PHE A 176 21.32 12.61 -27.69
C PHE A 176 21.14 11.14 -28.03
N ILE A 177 21.18 10.29 -27.01
CA ILE A 177 21.01 8.85 -27.17
C ILE A 177 19.52 8.56 -27.35
N VAL A 178 19.15 8.06 -28.53
CA VAL A 178 17.80 7.52 -28.80
C VAL A 178 17.83 6.04 -28.47
N HIS A 179 17.27 5.66 -27.33
CA HIS A 179 16.98 4.27 -27.06
C HIS A 179 15.74 3.87 -27.87
N LYS A 180 15.94 3.10 -28.95
CA LYS A 180 14.85 2.41 -29.63
C LYS A 180 14.50 1.20 -28.77
N THR A 181 13.39 1.31 -28.05
CA THR A 181 12.67 0.17 -27.47
C THR A 181 11.89 -0.56 -28.53
#